data_AF-A0A9D6PWD3-F1
#
_entry.id   AF-A0A9D6PWD3-F1
#
_cell.length_a   1.000
_cell.length_b   1.000
_cell.length_c   1.000
_cell.angle_alpha   90.00
_cell.angle_beta   90.00
_cell.angle_gamma   90.00
#
_symmetry.space_group_name_H-M   'P 1'
#
loop_
_entity.id
_entity.type
_entity.pdbx_description
1 polymer ?
#
loop_
_entity_poly.entity_id
_entity_poly.type
_entity_poly.pdbx_seq_one_letter_code
_entity_poly.pdbx_strand_id
1 'polypeptide(L)'
;MTGISRSTVIYSWVWVLIFAVTLAWPYIFDGTIPLPGLAKLAQSPYLALMSTALFICALFASIPRLQSRNKNLVFASVVGCLAVAGFLFLSVPFGLANVPLCYEAIRSTKPSPPDK
;
A
#
# COMPACT_ATOMS: atom_id res chain seq x y z
N MET A 1 -2.65 22.34 5.82
CA MET A 1 -3.06 21.12 5.09
C MET A 1 -2.44 19.92 5.77
N THR A 2 -3.24 19.03 6.35
CA THR A 2 -2.77 17.78 6.96
C THR A 2 -2.49 16.76 5.87
N GLY A 3 -1.23 16.60 5.49
CA GLY A 3 -0.79 15.53 4.58
C GLY A 3 -0.85 14.15 5.25
N ILE A 4 -0.55 13.10 4.48
CA ILE A 4 -0.47 11.72 5.00
C ILE A 4 0.61 11.64 6.08
N SER A 5 0.31 11.00 7.22
CA SER A 5 1.27 10.88 8.32
C SER A 5 2.58 10.19 7.90
N ARG A 6 3.71 10.64 8.46
CA ARG A 6 5.02 10.00 8.22
C ARG A 6 5.02 8.52 8.64
N SER A 7 4.34 8.17 9.73
CA SER A 7 4.19 6.79 10.19
C SER A 7 3.49 5.91 9.15
N THR A 8 2.47 6.44 8.46
CA THR A 8 1.75 5.71 7.42
C THR A 8 2.63 5.50 6.19
N VAL A 9 3.41 6.51 5.80
CA VAL A 9 4.38 6.38 4.70
C VAL A 9 5.43 5.31 5.02
N ILE A 10 6.01 5.35 6.23
CA ILE A 10 6.98 4.33 6.67
C ILE A 10 6.34 2.94 6.65
N TYR A 11 5.13 2.79 7.18
CA TYR A 11 4.39 1.53 7.17
C TYR A 11 4.18 1.00 5.75
N SER A 12 3.78 1.84 4.79
CA SER A 12 3.65 1.44 3.39
C SER A 12 4.97 0.98 2.78
N TRP A 13 6.08 1.67 3.07
CA TRP A 13 7.41 1.24 2.62
C TRP A 13 7.86 -0.09 3.22
N VAL A 14 7.54 -0.36 4.48
CA VAL A 14 7.81 -1.67 5.11
C VAL A 14 7.10 -2.78 4.34
N TRP A 15 5.84 -2.58 3.97
CA TRP A 15 5.10 -3.57 3.16
C TRP A 15 5.67 -3.73 1.76
N VAL A 16 6.02 -2.63 1.09
CA VAL A 16 6.72 -2.67 -0.21
C VAL A 16 7.98 -3.54 -0.11
N LEU A 17 8.79 -3.36 0.92
CA LEU A 17 10.00 -4.17 1.13
C LEU A 17 9.67 -5.65 1.36
N ILE A 18 8.67 -5.97 2.18
CA ILE A 18 8.24 -7.36 2.41
C ILE A 18 7.83 -8.02 1.09
N PHE A 19 7.01 -7.35 0.28
CA PHE A 19 6.57 -7.89 -1.01
C PHE A 19 7.69 -7.95 -2.04
N ALA A 20 8.60 -6.97 -2.06
CA ALA A 20 9.78 -6.99 -2.92
C ALA A 20 10.71 -8.16 -2.58
N VAL A 21 10.96 -8.41 -1.29
CA VAL A 21 11.73 -9.58 -0.83
C VAL A 21 11.02 -10.88 -1.22
N THR A 22 9.70 -10.93 -1.08
CA THR A 22 8.89 -12.10 -1.48
C THR A 22 8.99 -12.37 -2.97
N LEU A 23 8.95 -11.32 -3.79
CA LEU A 23 9.09 -11.41 -5.24
C LEU A 23 10.52 -11.80 -5.66
N ALA A 24 11.52 -11.26 -4.97
CA ALA A 24 12.93 -11.53 -5.26
C ALA A 24 13.41 -12.89 -4.74
N TRP A 25 12.72 -13.47 -3.76
CA TRP A 25 13.11 -14.72 -3.10
C TRP A 25 13.48 -15.87 -4.04
N PRO A 26 12.64 -16.28 -5.02
CA PRO A 26 12.95 -17.40 -5.91
C PRO A 26 14.16 -17.12 -6.83
N TYR A 27 14.59 -15.87 -6.95
CA TYR A 27 15.77 -15.50 -7.73
C TYR A 27 17.06 -15.50 -6.90
N ILE A 28 16.95 -15.48 -5.56
CA ILE A 28 18.08 -15.42 -4.64
C ILE A 28 18.32 -16.78 -3.97
N PHE A 29 17.23 -17.52 -3.70
CA PHE A 29 17.26 -18.78 -2.98
C PHE A 29 16.53 -19.86 -3.78
N ASP A 30 17.15 -21.03 -3.92
CA ASP A 30 16.56 -22.21 -4.59
C ASP A 30 15.46 -22.91 -3.76
N GLY A 31 14.84 -22.21 -2.80
CA GLY A 31 13.92 -22.78 -1.81
C GLY A 31 12.60 -22.01 -1.68
N THR A 32 11.57 -22.68 -1.16
CA THR A 32 10.29 -22.06 -0.84
C THR A 32 10.43 -21.10 0.34
N ILE A 33 9.69 -19.99 0.31
CA ILE A 33 9.65 -19.04 1.43
C ILE A 33 9.13 -19.78 2.67
N PRO A 34 9.85 -19.74 3.82
CA PRO A 34 9.48 -20.48 5.02
C PRO A 34 8.19 -19.98 5.69
N LEU A 35 7.68 -18.82 5.27
CA LEU A 35 6.43 -18.24 5.74
C LEU A 35 5.24 -18.69 4.87
N PRO A 36 4.31 -19.51 5.38
CA PRO A 36 3.23 -20.09 4.58
C PRO A 36 2.31 -19.05 3.93
N GLY A 37 2.12 -17.89 4.58
CA GLY A 37 1.34 -16.78 4.01
C GLY A 37 2.05 -16.11 2.81
N LEU A 38 3.38 -16.04 2.83
CA LEU A 38 4.19 -15.45 1.76
C LEU A 38 4.48 -16.46 0.65
N ALA A 39 4.55 -17.76 0.97
CA ALA A 39 4.70 -18.82 -0.02
C ALA A 39 3.53 -18.87 -1.00
N LYS A 40 2.29 -18.77 -0.51
CA LYS A 40 1.09 -18.64 -1.38
C LYS A 40 1.13 -17.37 -2.22
N LEU A 41 1.70 -16.31 -1.66
CA LEU A 41 1.84 -15.03 -2.33
C LEU A 41 2.83 -15.08 -3.50
N ALA A 42 3.97 -15.72 -3.29
CA ALA A 42 5.03 -15.90 -4.29
C ALA A 42 4.55 -16.68 -5.52
N GLN A 43 3.54 -17.54 -5.35
CA GLN A 43 2.92 -18.29 -6.45
C GLN A 43 1.83 -17.50 -7.20
N SER A 44 1.42 -16.34 -6.69
CA SER A 44 0.35 -15.55 -7.33
C SER A 44 0.86 -14.80 -8.56
N PRO A 45 0.21 -14.93 -9.73
CA PRO A 45 0.57 -14.17 -10.92
C PRO A 45 0.37 -12.66 -10.76
N TYR A 46 -0.43 -12.25 -9.77
CA TYR A 46 -0.73 -10.85 -9.50
C TYR A 46 0.27 -10.18 -8.54
N LEU A 47 1.22 -10.93 -7.94
CA LEU A 47 2.16 -10.40 -6.95
C LEU A 47 2.96 -9.23 -7.50
N ALA A 48 3.57 -9.38 -8.68
CA ALA A 48 4.40 -8.33 -9.28
C ALA A 48 3.59 -7.05 -9.56
N LEU A 49 2.39 -7.21 -10.12
CA LEU A 49 1.51 -6.09 -10.46
C LEU A 49 1.00 -5.36 -9.21
N MET A 50 0.53 -6.11 -8.22
CA MET A 50 0.03 -5.55 -6.96
C MET A 50 1.15 -4.92 -6.12
N SER A 51 2.34 -5.52 -6.09
CA SER A 51 3.52 -4.95 -5.43
C SER A 51 3.96 -3.64 -6.09
N THR A 52 3.92 -3.58 -7.42
CA THR A 52 4.22 -2.36 -8.18
C THR A 52 3.18 -1.27 -7.91
N ALA A 53 1.90 -1.63 -7.87
CA ALA A 53 0.83 -0.69 -7.52
C ALA A 53 1.00 -0.13 -6.11
N LEU A 54 1.35 -0.98 -5.13
CA LEU A 54 1.64 -0.55 -3.76
C LEU A 54 2.87 0.36 -3.71
N PHE A 55 3.94 0.05 -4.45
CA PHE A 55 5.13 0.90 -4.58
C PHE A 55 4.79 2.29 -5.13
N ILE A 56 3.98 2.35 -6.20
CA ILE A 56 3.51 3.63 -6.76
C ILE A 56 2.69 4.40 -5.72
N CYS A 57 1.86 3.72 -4.93
CA CYS A 57 1.08 4.36 -3.86
C CYS A 57 1.97 4.91 -2.74
N ALA A 58 2.99 4.15 -2.32
CA ALA A 58 3.96 4.59 -1.33
C ALA A 58 4.78 5.79 -1.82
N LEU A 59 5.20 5.78 -3.10
CA LEU A 59 5.87 6.91 -3.75
C LEU A 59 4.99 8.16 -3.77
N PHE A 60 3.73 8.02 -4.19
CA PHE A 60 2.78 9.12 -4.21
C PHE A 60 2.60 9.72 -2.81
N ALA A 61 2.44 8.86 -1.80
CA ALA A 61 2.32 9.27 -0.40
C ALA A 61 3.59 9.94 0.14
N SER A 62 4.75 9.65 -0.43
CA SER A 62 6.05 10.21 -0.01
C SER A 62 6.33 11.61 -0.56
N ILE A 63 5.60 12.08 -1.58
CA ILE A 63 5.85 13.38 -2.23
C ILE A 63 4.79 14.41 -1.79
N PRO A 64 5.09 15.33 -0.87
CA PRO A 64 4.10 16.27 -0.32
C PRO A 64 3.49 17.19 -1.39
N ARG A 65 4.26 17.53 -2.44
CA ARG A 65 3.82 18.39 -3.55
C ARG A 65 2.67 17.79 -4.37
N LEU A 66 2.48 16.46 -4.32
CA LEU A 66 1.41 15.78 -5.05
C LEU A 66 0.12 15.66 -4.22
N GLN A 67 0.16 16.02 -2.93
CA GLN A 67 -0.97 15.91 -2.01
C GLN A 67 -1.87 17.14 -2.09
N SER A 68 -2.81 17.14 -3.04
CA SER A 68 -3.91 18.09 -3.07
C SER A 68 -5.22 17.41 -2.68
N ARG A 69 -6.21 18.17 -2.20
CA ARG A 69 -7.50 17.61 -1.75
C ARG A 69 -8.17 16.71 -2.79
N ASN A 70 -8.26 17.17 -4.04
CA ASN A 70 -8.87 16.40 -5.13
C ASN A 70 -8.04 15.16 -5.48
N LYS A 71 -6.70 15.29 -5.51
CA LYS A 71 -5.79 14.17 -5.81
C LYS A 71 -5.84 13.11 -4.70
N ASN A 72 -5.90 13.52 -3.43
CA ASN A 72 -6.00 12.62 -2.29
C ASN A 72 -7.33 11.86 -2.27
N LEU A 73 -8.41 12.45 -2.77
CA LEU A 73 -9.70 11.77 -2.89
C LEU A 73 -9.67 10.68 -3.96
N VAL A 74 -9.10 10.99 -5.14
CA VAL A 74 -8.89 9.98 -6.19
C VAL A 74 -7.95 8.87 -5.70
N PHE A 75 -6.86 9.26 -5.03
CA PHE A 75 -5.90 8.34 -4.44
C PHE A 75 -6.55 7.42 -3.40
N ALA A 76 -7.39 7.95 -2.51
CA ALA A 76 -8.13 7.16 -1.53
C ALA A 76 -9.00 6.09 -2.20
N SER A 77 -9.73 6.45 -3.26
CA SER A 77 -10.55 5.49 -4.02
C SER A 77 -9.70 4.40 -4.68
N VAL A 78 -8.57 4.76 -5.28
CA VAL A 78 -7.65 3.79 -5.90
C VAL A 78 -7.07 2.83 -4.86
N VAL A 79 -6.56 3.36 -3.74
CA VAL A 79 -6.00 2.54 -2.66
C VAL A 79 -7.08 1.68 -2.00
N GLY A 80 -8.32 2.18 -1.88
CA GLY A 80 -9.47 1.42 -1.41
C GLY A 80 -9.78 0.23 -2.31
N CYS A 81 -9.85 0.45 -3.63
CA CYS A 81 -10.01 -0.64 -4.61
C CYS A 81 -8.84 -1.63 -4.54
N LEU A 82 -7.61 -1.13 -4.39
CA LEU A 82 -6.41 -1.97 -4.28
C LEU A 82 -6.42 -2.82 -3.00
N ALA A 83 -6.94 -2.28 -1.89
CA ALA A 83 -7.12 -3.03 -0.65
C ALA A 83 -8.10 -4.19 -0.84
N VAL A 84 -9.27 -3.93 -1.44
CA VAL A 84 -10.29 -4.96 -1.71
C VAL A 84 -9.77 -6.01 -2.69
N ALA A 85 -9.18 -5.59 -3.81
CA ALA A 85 -8.58 -6.51 -4.78
C ALA A 85 -7.46 -7.34 -4.15
N GLY A 86 -6.62 -6.72 -3.33
CA GLY A 86 -5.57 -7.37 -2.58
C GLY A 86 -6.08 -8.44 -1.61
N PHE A 87 -7.15 -8.14 -0.89
CA PHE A 87 -7.83 -9.09 0.00
C PHE A 87 -8.36 -10.31 -0.75
N LEU A 88 -9.00 -10.10 -1.91
CA LEU A 88 -9.68 -11.16 -2.66
C LEU A 88 -8.72 -12.02 -3.49
N PHE A 89 -7.71 -11.40 -4.12
CA PHE A 89 -6.89 -12.06 -5.14
C PHE A 89 -5.44 -12.34 -4.72
N LEU A 90 -4.94 -11.68 -3.66
CA LEU A 90 -3.55 -11.83 -3.24
C LEU A 90 -3.45 -12.47 -1.85
N SER A 91 -3.78 -11.71 -0.80
CA SER A 91 -3.77 -12.18 0.58
C SER A 91 -4.34 -11.11 1.53
N VAL A 92 -4.78 -11.56 2.71
CA VAL A 92 -5.19 -10.70 3.82
C VAL A 92 -4.11 -9.66 4.21
N PRO A 93 -2.83 -10.03 4.38
CA PRO A 93 -1.75 -9.07 4.63
C PRO A 93 -1.68 -7.91 3.63
N PHE A 94 -1.87 -8.19 2.34
CA PHE A 94 -1.82 -7.15 1.32
C PHE A 94 -3.00 -6.17 1.45
N GLY A 95 -4.20 -6.69 1.70
CA GLY A 95 -5.36 -5.85 1.96
C GLY A 95 -5.14 -4.92 3.17
N LEU A 96 -4.64 -5.48 4.27
CA LEU A 96 -4.33 -4.74 5.50
C LEU A 96 -3.21 -3.70 5.33
N ALA A 97 -2.27 -3.92 4.42
CA ALA A 97 -1.23 -2.93 4.10
C ALA A 97 -1.82 -1.62 3.54
N ASN A 98 -2.93 -1.70 2.82
CA ASN A 98 -3.54 -0.57 2.11
C ASN A 98 -4.61 0.17 2.93
N VAL A 99 -5.21 -0.46 3.94
CA VAL A 99 -6.27 0.14 4.77
C VAL A 99 -5.81 1.42 5.49
N PRO A 100 -4.65 1.46 6.18
CA PRO A 100 -4.19 2.69 6.85
C PRO A 100 -3.91 3.83 5.87
N LEU A 101 -3.41 3.49 4.68
CA LEU A 101 -3.10 4.45 3.62
C LEU A 101 -4.38 5.07 3.05
N CYS A 102 -5.42 4.24 2.83
CA CYS A 102 -6.75 4.70 2.44
C CYS A 102 -7.38 5.61 3.49
N TYR A 103 -7.33 5.21 4.77
CA TYR A 103 -7.89 5.99 5.87
C TYR A 103 -7.26 7.39 5.98
N GLU A 104 -5.92 7.47 5.94
CA GLU A 104 -5.21 8.74 6.01
C GLU A 104 -5.42 9.60 4.76
N ALA A 105 -5.53 8.99 3.58
CA ALA A 105 -5.91 9.70 2.37
C ALA A 105 -7.28 10.36 2.51
N ILE A 106 -8.30 9.64 3.00
CA ILE A 106 -9.65 10.20 3.26
C ILE A 106 -9.58 11.29 4.32
N ARG A 107 -8.89 11.04 5.45
CA ARG A 107 -8.73 12.01 6.55
C ARG A 107 -8.15 13.34 6.06
N SER A 108 -7.15 13.28 5.18
CA SER A 108 -6.51 14.48 4.59
C SER A 108 -7.45 15.33 3.73
N THR A 109 -8.60 14.80 3.32
CA THR A 109 -9.59 15.52 2.50
C THR A 109 -10.66 16.27 3.30
N LYS A 110 -10.79 15.99 4.60
CA LYS A 110 -11.78 16.65 5.47
C LYS A 110 -11.37 18.11 5.71
N PRO A 111 -12.31 19.07 5.65
CA PRO A 111 -12.02 20.46 5.99
C PRO A 111 -11.59 20.56 7.45
N SER A 112 -10.61 21.42 7.74
CA SER A 112 -10.24 21.75 9.12
C SER A 112 -11.47 22.35 9.83
N PRO A 113 -11.72 21.99 11.10
CA PRO A 113 -12.80 22.61 11.86
C PRO A 113 -12.60 24.13 11.90
N PRO A 114 -13.68 24.93 11.86
CA PRO A 114 -13.56 26.37 12.00
C PRO A 114 -12.89 26.67 13.34
N ASP A 115 -11.83 27.48 13.32
CA ASP A 115 -11.19 27.99 14.54
C ASP A 115 -12.27 28.69 15.37
N LYS A 116 -12.45 28.22 16.61
CA LYS A 116 -13.38 28.80 17.58
C LYS A 116 -12.75 29.98 18.29
#